data_AF-A0A6J4JX83-F1
#
_entry.id   AF-A0A6J4JX83-F1
#
_cell.length_a   1.000
_cell.length_b   1.000
_cell.length_c   1.000
_cell.angle_alpha   90.00
_cell.angle_beta   90.00
_cell.angle_gamma   90.00
#
_symmetry.space_group_name_H-M   'P 1'
#
loop_
_entity.id
_entity.type
_entity.pdbx_description
1 polymer ?
#
loop_
_entity_poly.entity_id
_entity_poly.type
_entity_poly.pdbx_seq_one_letter_code
_entity_poly.pdbx_strand_id
1 'polypeptide(L)'
;MTLAAGAALTLALPAAAGAQAPRTATVNLAAVNNSGVTGTATMTDMGGNRTQVVVRLTGAQVNAAGPAHIHDGTCANPNPAPKYPLNNVQNGTSTSEVGASIAELMASPMLVNIHRTPPPAPTDTSGYMTCGNIVAGATAVPSTGGPAGAALPLLGGAGATMAAVAAFVLRRRR
;
A
#
# COMPACT_ATOMS: atom_id res chain seq x y z
N MET A 1 -57.96 -12.96 25.43
CA MET A 1 -57.04 -11.87 25.02
C MET A 1 -55.65 -12.27 25.46
N THR A 2 -54.91 -12.99 24.61
CA THR A 2 -53.57 -13.49 24.91
C THR A 2 -52.63 -12.94 23.83
N LEU A 3 -51.92 -11.88 24.18
CA LEU A 3 -50.85 -11.28 23.36
C LEU A 3 -49.57 -12.08 23.61
N ALA A 4 -49.15 -12.89 22.63
CA ALA A 4 -47.83 -13.50 22.63
C ALA A 4 -46.82 -12.47 22.06
N ALA A 5 -45.97 -11.93 22.92
CA ALA A 5 -44.86 -11.07 22.53
C ALA A 5 -43.74 -11.95 21.94
N GLY A 6 -43.57 -11.91 20.61
CA GLY A 6 -42.47 -12.54 19.92
C GLY A 6 -41.19 -11.73 20.08
N ALA A 7 -40.20 -12.29 20.78
CA ALA A 7 -38.85 -11.73 20.85
C ALA A 7 -38.10 -12.04 19.54
N ALA A 8 -37.92 -11.04 18.68
CA ALA A 8 -37.12 -11.15 17.46
C ALA A 8 -35.64 -11.07 17.82
N LEU A 9 -34.92 -12.20 17.70
CA LEU A 9 -33.47 -12.26 17.85
C LEU A 9 -32.80 -11.85 16.54
N THR A 10 -32.30 -10.61 16.47
CA THR A 10 -31.53 -10.11 15.33
C THR A 10 -30.08 -10.59 15.40
N LEU A 11 -29.71 -11.55 14.54
CA LEU A 11 -28.30 -11.90 14.32
C LEU A 11 -27.60 -10.76 13.56
N ALA A 12 -26.80 -9.98 14.27
CA ALA A 12 -25.88 -9.03 13.64
C ALA A 12 -24.67 -9.80 13.07
N LEU A 13 -24.56 -9.86 11.74
CA LEU A 13 -23.34 -10.36 11.08
C LEU A 13 -22.23 -9.30 11.17
N PRO A 14 -21.01 -9.65 11.59
CA PRO A 14 -19.89 -8.72 11.53
C PRO A 14 -19.52 -8.49 10.05
N ALA A 15 -19.56 -7.24 9.61
CA ALA A 15 -19.00 -6.83 8.33
C ALA A 15 -17.49 -7.08 8.35
N ALA A 16 -17.02 -8.04 7.56
CA ALA A 16 -15.60 -8.23 7.33
C ALA A 16 -15.06 -6.96 6.65
N ALA A 17 -14.35 -6.13 7.40
CA ALA A 17 -13.58 -5.03 6.85
C ALA A 17 -12.49 -5.63 5.95
N GLY A 18 -12.72 -5.66 4.65
CA GLY A 18 -11.70 -6.05 3.68
C GLY A 18 -10.50 -5.12 3.81
N ALA A 19 -9.30 -5.68 3.93
CA ALA A 19 -8.07 -4.91 3.91
C ALA A 19 -8.01 -4.11 2.59
N GLN A 20 -8.09 -2.79 2.69
CA GLN A 20 -7.99 -1.91 1.54
C GLN A 20 -6.54 -1.92 1.05
N ALA A 21 -6.35 -2.05 -0.27
CA ALA A 21 -5.03 -1.93 -0.87
C ALA A 21 -4.41 -0.57 -0.51
N PRO A 22 -3.08 -0.49 -0.32
CA PRO A 22 -2.43 0.76 0.05
C PRO A 22 -2.56 1.78 -1.09
N ARG A 23 -2.86 3.04 -0.75
CA ARG A 23 -2.90 4.14 -1.72
C ARG A 23 -1.51 4.50 -2.26
N THR A 24 -0.46 4.16 -1.52
CA THR A 24 0.93 4.41 -1.88
C THR A 24 1.79 3.22 -1.48
N ALA A 25 2.80 2.92 -2.29
CA ALA A 25 3.78 1.88 -1.99
C ALA A 25 5.16 2.32 -2.50
N THR A 26 6.20 2.13 -1.69
CA THR A 26 7.58 2.49 -2.06
C THR A 26 8.48 1.27 -2.20
N VAL A 27 8.98 1.04 -3.41
CA VAL A 27 9.97 0.00 -3.70
C VAL A 27 11.36 0.60 -3.56
N ASN A 28 12.20 -0.02 -2.73
CA ASN A 28 13.62 0.32 -2.64
C ASN A 28 14.38 -0.32 -3.82
N LEU A 29 15.15 0.51 -4.53
CA LEU A 29 15.97 0.09 -5.67
C LEU A 29 17.42 -0.05 -5.20
N ALA A 30 17.89 -1.29 -5.11
CA ALA A 30 19.27 -1.59 -4.75
C ALA A 30 20.17 -1.49 -6.00
N ALA A 31 21.43 -1.10 -5.77
CA ALA A 31 22.46 -1.15 -6.80
C ALA A 31 22.71 -2.61 -7.20
N VAL A 32 22.82 -2.86 -8.50
CA VAL A 32 23.27 -4.14 -9.05
C VAL A 32 24.41 -3.91 -10.02
N ASN A 33 25.15 -4.97 -10.37
CA ASN A 33 26.25 -4.91 -11.34
C ASN A 33 27.29 -3.81 -11.04
N ASN A 34 27.57 -3.58 -9.75
CA ASN A 34 28.51 -2.56 -9.27
C ASN A 34 28.22 -1.13 -9.78
N SER A 35 26.95 -0.80 -10.03
CA SER A 35 26.56 0.54 -10.52
C SER A 35 26.81 1.66 -9.52
N GLY A 36 26.77 1.35 -8.22
CA GLY A 36 26.75 2.36 -7.16
C GLY A 36 25.54 3.30 -7.21
N VAL A 37 24.50 2.94 -7.95
CA VAL A 37 23.24 3.71 -8.06
C VAL A 37 22.16 3.03 -7.21
N THR A 38 21.50 3.79 -6.36
CA THR A 38 20.38 3.33 -5.53
C THR A 38 19.20 4.28 -5.67
N GLY A 39 18.03 3.91 -5.16
CA GLY A 39 16.91 4.84 -5.19
C GLY A 39 15.59 4.25 -4.71
N THR A 40 14.52 4.86 -5.15
CA THR A 40 13.15 4.40 -4.90
C THR A 40 12.30 4.48 -6.16
N ALA A 41 11.32 3.58 -6.25
CA ALA A 41 10.15 3.73 -7.11
C ALA A 41 8.92 3.86 -6.21
N THR A 42 8.33 5.05 -6.17
CA THR A 42 7.10 5.32 -5.42
C THR A 42 5.90 5.15 -6.34
N MET A 43 5.01 4.25 -5.95
CA MET A 43 3.75 3.96 -6.61
C MET A 43 2.62 4.68 -5.87
N THR A 44 1.76 5.38 -6.60
CA THR A 44 0.57 6.08 -6.07
C THR A 44 -0.65 5.64 -6.86
N ASP A 45 -1.71 5.22 -6.17
CA ASP A 45 -2.99 4.87 -6.78
C ASP A 45 -3.64 6.13 -7.38
N MET A 46 -3.96 6.06 -8.67
CA MET A 46 -4.62 7.13 -9.43
C MET A 46 -6.12 6.86 -9.60
N GLY A 47 -6.63 5.75 -9.07
CA GLY A 47 -7.98 5.25 -9.30
C GLY A 47 -8.18 4.66 -10.70
N GLY A 48 -9.25 3.87 -10.85
CA GLY A 48 -9.59 3.25 -12.14
C GLY A 48 -8.52 2.30 -12.67
N ASN A 49 -7.92 1.49 -11.79
CA ASN A 49 -6.85 0.54 -12.11
C ASN A 49 -5.61 1.19 -12.77
N ARG A 50 -5.24 2.37 -12.28
CA ARG A 50 -4.03 3.07 -12.72
C ARG A 50 -3.13 3.41 -11.54
N THR A 51 -1.84 3.32 -11.78
CA THR A 51 -0.80 3.64 -10.79
C THR A 51 0.19 4.62 -11.39
N GLN A 52 0.45 5.73 -10.71
CA GLN A 52 1.59 6.58 -11.02
C GLN A 52 2.85 5.98 -10.40
N VAL A 53 3.93 5.87 -11.17
CA VAL A 53 5.24 5.39 -10.71
C VAL A 53 6.26 6.51 -10.85
N VAL A 54 6.82 6.95 -9.73
CA VAL A 54 7.87 7.98 -9.68
C VAL A 54 9.17 7.34 -9.24
N VAL A 55 10.17 7.36 -10.12
CA VAL A 55 11.52 6.86 -9.85
C VAL A 55 12.41 8.03 -9.42
N ARG A 56 13.17 7.84 -8.33
CA ARG A 56 14.23 8.76 -7.89
C ARG A 56 15.48 7.96 -7.57
N LEU A 57 16.58 8.29 -8.24
CA LEU A 57 17.88 7.64 -8.11
C LEU A 57 18.92 8.60 -7.55
N THR A 58 19.90 8.04 -6.87
CA THR A 58 21.10 8.71 -6.36
C THR A 58 22.32 7.82 -6.59
N GLY A 59 23.51 8.43 -6.63
CA GLY A 59 24.78 7.71 -6.80
C GLY A 59 25.67 8.29 -7.90
N ALA A 60 26.94 7.86 -7.92
CA ALA A 60 27.96 8.43 -8.79
C ALA A 60 27.68 8.28 -10.30
N GLN A 61 26.93 7.24 -10.68
CA GLN A 61 26.63 6.94 -12.09
C GLN A 61 25.17 7.26 -12.46
N VAL A 62 24.48 8.11 -11.69
CA VAL A 62 23.04 8.37 -11.89
C VAL A 62 22.70 8.93 -13.28
N ASN A 63 23.61 9.69 -13.90
CA ASN A 63 23.42 10.25 -15.24
C ASN A 63 23.55 9.21 -16.37
N ALA A 64 24.04 8.00 -16.05
CA ALA A 64 24.04 6.88 -16.96
C ALA A 64 22.76 6.02 -16.81
N ALA A 65 21.83 6.37 -15.92
CA ALA A 65 20.53 5.69 -15.85
C ALA A 65 19.66 6.09 -17.05
N GLY A 66 18.89 5.14 -17.58
CA GLY A 66 18.06 5.36 -18.76
C GLY A 66 16.76 4.55 -18.72
N PRO A 67 16.53 3.60 -19.64
CA PRO A 67 15.28 2.83 -19.70
C PRO A 67 14.90 2.22 -18.36
N ALA A 68 13.62 2.33 -18.00
CA ALA A 68 13.07 1.79 -16.77
C ALA A 68 11.86 0.91 -17.10
N HIS A 69 11.72 -0.20 -16.39
CA HIS A 69 10.64 -1.14 -16.67
C HIS A 69 10.13 -1.78 -15.38
N ILE A 70 8.88 -2.28 -15.47
CA ILE A 70 8.36 -3.27 -14.54
C ILE A 70 8.28 -4.61 -15.28
N HIS A 71 8.83 -5.66 -14.66
CA HIS A 71 8.81 -7.02 -15.18
C HIS A 71 8.05 -7.96 -14.23
N ASP A 72 7.51 -9.04 -14.78
CA ASP A 72 7.14 -10.20 -13.97
C ASP A 72 8.41 -10.88 -13.40
N GLY A 73 8.27 -11.54 -12.26
CA GLY A 73 9.35 -12.26 -11.59
C GLY A 73 9.99 -11.46 -10.46
N THR A 74 11.27 -11.72 -10.20
CA THR A 74 12.02 -11.07 -9.10
C THR A 74 13.37 -10.60 -9.59
N CYS A 75 14.04 -9.71 -8.85
CA CYS A 75 15.40 -9.29 -9.17
C CYS A 75 16.40 -10.46 -9.32
N ALA A 76 16.16 -11.60 -8.65
CA ALA A 76 16.98 -12.80 -8.77
C ALA A 76 16.64 -13.63 -10.02
N ASN A 77 15.42 -13.53 -10.52
CA ASN A 77 14.94 -14.26 -11.70
C ASN A 77 13.90 -13.40 -12.45
N PRO A 78 14.35 -12.39 -13.22
CA PRO A 78 13.48 -11.50 -13.96
C PRO A 78 12.95 -12.19 -15.23
N ASN A 79 11.68 -11.97 -15.57
CA ASN A 79 11.23 -12.22 -16.94
C ASN A 79 11.90 -11.16 -17.85
N PRO A 80 12.64 -11.55 -18.90
CA PRO A 80 13.35 -10.59 -19.75
C PRO A 80 12.43 -9.64 -20.53
N ALA A 81 11.17 -10.01 -20.75
CA ALA A 81 10.20 -9.16 -21.43
C ALA A 81 9.59 -8.15 -20.45
N PRO A 82 9.71 -6.82 -20.69
CA PRO A 82 9.01 -5.81 -19.91
C PRO A 82 7.51 -6.02 -19.97
N LYS A 83 6.85 -6.00 -18.80
CA LYS A 83 5.38 -6.01 -18.73
C LYS A 83 4.81 -4.60 -18.80
N TYR A 84 5.45 -3.66 -18.10
CA TYR A 84 5.11 -2.25 -18.18
C TYR A 84 6.37 -1.43 -18.50
N PRO A 85 6.48 -0.89 -19.73
CA PRO A 85 7.48 0.12 -20.03
C PRO A 85 7.23 1.38 -19.21
N LEU A 86 8.29 1.98 -18.67
CA LEU A 86 8.24 3.26 -17.97
C LEU A 86 9.00 4.31 -18.78
N ASN A 87 8.75 5.58 -18.48
CA ASN A 87 9.52 6.68 -19.03
C ASN A 87 10.99 6.56 -18.59
N ASN A 88 11.89 6.84 -19.53
CA ASN A 88 13.33 6.86 -19.29
C ASN A 88 13.67 7.78 -18.11
N VAL A 89 14.57 7.30 -17.25
CA VAL A 89 15.15 8.10 -16.18
C VAL A 89 16.04 9.16 -16.80
N GLN A 90 15.79 10.43 -16.45
CA GLN A 90 16.57 11.58 -16.88
C GLN A 90 16.98 12.37 -15.64
N ASN A 91 18.28 12.65 -15.51
CA ASN A 91 18.85 13.34 -14.34
C ASN A 91 18.42 12.68 -13.01
N GLY A 92 18.39 11.34 -12.98
CA GLY A 92 18.02 10.57 -11.80
C GLY A 92 16.53 10.50 -11.48
N THR A 93 15.64 11.02 -12.33
CA THR A 93 14.19 10.97 -12.08
C THR A 93 13.38 10.55 -13.29
N SER A 94 12.23 9.91 -13.06
CA SER A 94 11.16 9.77 -14.06
C SER A 94 9.80 9.62 -13.39
N THR A 95 8.74 9.93 -14.14
CA THR A 95 7.34 9.72 -13.73
C THR A 95 6.62 9.02 -14.86
N SER A 96 5.88 7.96 -14.57
CA SER A 96 5.11 7.17 -15.54
C SER A 96 3.73 6.84 -14.99
N GLU A 97 2.77 6.56 -15.88
CA GLU A 97 1.49 5.95 -15.50
C GLU A 97 1.45 4.51 -16.01
N VAL A 98 0.99 3.60 -15.15
CA VAL A 98 0.84 2.18 -15.45
C VAL A 98 -0.65 1.83 -15.39
N GLY A 99 -1.13 1.11 -16.40
CA GLY A 99 -2.49 0.58 -16.47
C GLY A 99 -2.69 -0.66 -15.60
N ALA A 100 -2.34 -0.56 -14.33
CA ALA A 100 -2.59 -1.56 -13.29
C ALA A 100 -2.74 -0.86 -11.95
N SER A 101 -3.56 -1.42 -11.07
CA SER A 101 -3.63 -1.03 -9.66
C SER A 101 -2.38 -1.50 -8.90
N ILE A 102 -2.06 -0.83 -7.79
CA ILE A 102 -0.98 -1.28 -6.88
C ILE A 102 -1.24 -2.71 -6.40
N ALA A 103 -2.51 -3.07 -6.17
CA ALA A 103 -2.89 -4.43 -5.78
C ALA A 103 -2.51 -5.47 -6.84
N GLU A 104 -2.77 -5.21 -8.12
CA GLU A 104 -2.36 -6.09 -9.22
C GLU A 104 -0.84 -6.19 -9.34
N LEU A 105 -0.12 -5.08 -9.17
CA LEU A 105 1.35 -5.05 -9.19
C LEU A 105 1.98 -5.83 -8.02
N MET A 106 1.23 -6.03 -6.93
CA MET A 106 1.65 -6.80 -5.75
C MET A 106 1.07 -8.23 -5.73
N ALA A 107 0.12 -8.55 -6.60
CA ALA A 107 -0.59 -9.84 -6.58
C ALA A 107 0.27 -11.01 -7.05
N SER A 108 1.38 -10.72 -7.73
CA SER A 108 2.37 -11.70 -8.17
C SER A 108 3.76 -11.09 -8.06
N PRO A 109 4.83 -11.89 -8.00
CA PRO A 109 6.18 -11.36 -7.99
C PRO A 109 6.40 -10.46 -9.21
N MET A 110 6.72 -9.20 -8.93
CA MET A 110 7.12 -8.21 -9.93
C MET A 110 8.34 -7.46 -9.42
N LEU A 111 9.07 -6.83 -10.34
CA LEU A 111 10.24 -6.00 -10.03
C LEU A 111 10.24 -4.73 -10.86
N VAL A 112 10.91 -3.71 -10.34
CA VAL A 112 11.31 -2.51 -11.08
C VAL A 112 12.81 -2.58 -11.33
N ASN A 113 13.26 -2.39 -12.57
CA ASN A 113 14.66 -2.27 -12.91
C ASN A 113 14.92 -1.01 -13.75
N ILE A 114 16.14 -0.49 -13.65
CA ILE A 114 16.62 0.63 -14.47
C ILE A 114 17.87 0.16 -15.20
N HIS A 115 17.94 0.40 -16.50
CA HIS A 115 19.07 0.08 -17.35
C HIS A 115 20.05 1.25 -17.48
N ARG A 116 21.29 0.92 -17.86
CA ARG A 116 22.33 1.87 -18.25
C ARG A 116 22.07 2.40 -19.67
N THR A 117 22.31 3.69 -19.85
CA THR A 117 22.47 4.38 -21.13
C THR A 117 23.88 5.00 -21.21
N PRO A 118 24.63 4.77 -22.30
CA PRO A 118 24.33 3.82 -23.37
C PRO A 118 24.32 2.37 -22.82
N PRO A 119 23.55 1.46 -23.45
CA PRO A 119 23.56 0.06 -23.07
C PRO A 119 24.99 -0.49 -23.11
N PRO A 120 25.36 -1.45 -22.25
CA PRO A 120 26.67 -2.09 -22.33
C PRO A 120 26.84 -2.80 -23.69
N ALA A 121 28.04 -3.31 -23.96
CA ALA A 121 28.35 -4.03 -25.20
C ALA A 121 27.23 -5.05 -25.53
N PRO A 122 26.93 -5.29 -26.82
CA PRO A 122 25.72 -6.01 -27.26
C PRO A 122 25.55 -7.45 -26.72
N THR A 123 26.57 -8.00 -26.04
CA THR A 123 26.55 -9.31 -25.39
C THR A 123 26.21 -9.26 -23.89
N ASP A 124 26.14 -8.07 -23.28
CA ASP A 124 25.77 -7.86 -21.88
C ASP A 124 24.28 -7.49 -21.80
N THR A 125 23.42 -8.52 -21.86
CA THR A 125 21.99 -8.37 -22.15
C THR A 125 21.16 -7.78 -21.02
N SER A 126 21.67 -7.69 -19.79
CA SER A 126 20.89 -7.11 -18.69
C SER A 126 21.05 -5.60 -18.62
N GLY A 127 22.27 -5.06 -18.65
CA GLY A 127 22.51 -3.62 -18.51
C GLY A 127 21.88 -2.97 -17.27
N TYR A 128 21.40 -3.74 -16.30
CA TYR A 128 20.71 -3.24 -15.11
C TYR A 128 21.67 -2.46 -14.23
N MET A 129 21.26 -1.28 -13.81
CA MET A 129 21.95 -0.47 -12.81
C MET A 129 21.31 -0.63 -11.44
N THR A 130 19.99 -0.76 -11.39
CA THR A 130 19.25 -0.96 -10.13
C THR A 130 18.15 -2.01 -10.30
N CYS A 131 17.76 -2.63 -9.19
CA CYS A 131 16.59 -3.49 -9.14
C CYS A 131 15.91 -3.42 -7.76
N GLY A 132 14.58 -3.50 -7.73
CA GLY A 132 13.80 -3.67 -6.52
C GLY A 132 12.56 -4.53 -6.74
N ASN A 133 12.33 -5.50 -5.85
CA ASN A 133 11.11 -6.32 -5.88
C ASN A 133 9.92 -5.51 -5.37
N ILE A 134 8.79 -5.61 -6.07
CA ILE A 134 7.51 -5.09 -5.61
C ILE A 134 6.94 -6.10 -4.61
N VAL A 135 7.00 -5.77 -3.32
CA VAL A 135 6.52 -6.63 -2.23
C VAL A 135 5.46 -5.92 -1.40
N ALA A 136 4.48 -6.67 -0.89
CA ALA A 136 3.54 -6.17 0.09
C ALA A 136 4.30 -5.73 1.35
N GLY A 137 4.13 -4.46 1.75
CA GLY A 137 4.88 -3.85 2.87
C GLY A 137 5.98 -2.86 2.47
N ALA A 138 6.15 -2.60 1.17
CA ALA A 138 6.77 -1.38 0.64
C ALA A 138 6.19 -0.16 1.39
N THR A 139 6.99 0.45 2.28
CA THR A 139 6.53 1.36 3.35
C THR A 139 5.38 2.26 2.89
N ALA A 140 4.15 1.91 3.24
CA ALA A 140 3.01 2.76 3.00
C ALA A 140 3.18 3.96 3.91
N VAL A 141 3.53 5.12 3.36
CA VAL A 141 3.43 6.37 4.11
C VAL A 141 1.94 6.58 4.38
N PRO A 142 1.48 6.62 5.65
CA PRO A 142 0.07 6.83 5.94
C PRO A 142 -0.37 8.13 5.27
N SER A 143 -1.37 8.06 4.40
CA SER A 143 -2.01 9.27 3.87
C SER A 143 -2.74 9.93 5.04
N THR A 144 -2.16 10.96 5.66
CA THR A 144 -2.90 11.87 6.53
C THR A 144 -3.84 12.69 5.66
N GLY A 145 -4.98 12.10 5.33
CA GLY A 145 -5.95 12.66 4.40
C GLY A 145 -7.34 12.08 4.64
N GLY A 146 -7.92 12.39 5.80
CA GLY A 146 -9.35 12.25 6.07
C GLY A 146 -9.85 13.56 6.72
N PRO A 147 -11.04 14.07 6.35
CA PRO A 147 -11.53 15.34 6.87
C PRO A 147 -11.81 15.23 8.36
N ALA A 148 -11.34 16.23 9.12
CA ALA A 148 -11.77 16.46 10.49
C ALA A 148 -13.28 16.78 10.46
N GLY A 149 -14.12 15.78 10.70
CA GLY A 149 -15.56 15.91 10.55
C GLY A 149 -16.30 14.67 11.02
N ALA A 150 -16.12 14.27 12.27
CA ALA A 150 -17.07 13.41 12.97
C ALA A 150 -17.35 14.04 14.33
N ALA A 151 -18.60 14.48 14.48
CA ALA A 151 -19.18 15.20 15.59
C ALA A 151 -18.82 14.61 16.97
N LEU A 152 -18.42 15.48 17.89
CA LEU A 152 -18.56 15.22 19.31
C LEU A 152 -20.06 15.18 19.65
N PRO A 153 -20.59 14.11 20.27
CA PRO A 153 -21.89 14.20 20.91
C PRO A 153 -21.72 15.04 22.18
N LEU A 154 -22.43 16.16 22.24
CA LEU A 154 -22.64 16.99 23.43
C LEU A 154 -23.31 16.13 24.51
N LEU A 155 -22.56 15.69 25.52
CA LEU A 155 -23.11 15.15 26.76
C LEU A 155 -23.60 16.33 27.63
N GLY A 156 -24.78 16.84 27.30
CA GLY A 156 -25.64 17.52 28.26
C GLY A 156 -26.35 16.47 29.10
N GLY A 157 -26.28 16.60 30.43
CA GLY A 157 -27.03 15.71 31.32
C GLY A 157 -26.51 15.70 32.76
N ALA A 158 -26.65 16.82 33.47
CA ALA A 158 -26.65 16.80 34.93
C ALA A 158 -27.94 16.07 35.40
N GLY A 159 -27.83 14.80 35.77
CA GLY A 159 -28.84 14.06 36.54
C GLY A 159 -28.20 13.61 37.85
N ALA A 160 -28.44 14.31 38.96
CA ALA A 160 -29.59 14.16 39.84
C ALA A 160 -29.65 12.81 40.57
N THR A 161 -29.16 12.86 41.82
CA THR A 161 -29.66 12.20 43.03
C THR A 161 -29.63 10.68 43.15
N MET A 162 -28.79 10.24 44.11
CA MET A 162 -28.87 8.96 44.80
C MET A 162 -30.22 8.73 45.51
N ALA A 163 -30.50 7.43 45.67
CA ALA A 163 -31.16 6.79 46.81
C ALA A 163 -32.68 6.86 46.95
N ALA A 164 -33.33 5.74 46.66
CA ALA A 164 -34.49 5.16 47.35
C ALA A 164 -34.82 3.79 46.70
N VAL A 165 -35.31 2.71 47.32
CA VAL A 165 -35.73 2.35 48.68
C VAL A 165 -35.99 0.83 48.67
N ALA A 166 -35.72 0.18 49.82
CA ALA A 166 -36.31 -1.02 50.42
C ALA A 166 -36.36 -2.41 49.73
N ALA A 167 -35.63 -3.33 50.39
CA ALA A 167 -36.13 -4.52 51.08
C ALA A 167 -36.97 -5.58 50.34
N PHE A 168 -36.43 -6.81 50.31
CA PHE A 168 -37.20 -7.96 50.78
C PHE A 168 -36.34 -9.00 51.50
N VAL A 169 -36.85 -9.40 52.65
CA VAL A 169 -36.34 -10.36 53.64
C VAL A 169 -36.50 -11.79 53.13
N LEU A 170 -35.60 -12.71 53.53
CA LEU A 170 -35.89 -14.04 54.09
C LEU A 170 -34.56 -14.80 54.26
N ARG A 171 -33.99 -14.83 55.47
CA ARG A 171 -34.26 -15.81 56.55
C ARG A 171 -33.70 -17.21 56.24
N ARG A 172 -32.51 -17.51 56.80
CA ARG A 172 -32.04 -18.84 57.25
C ARG A 172 -30.74 -18.59 58.05
N ARG A 173 -30.42 -19.23 59.18
CA ARG A 173 -31.08 -20.23 60.03
C ARG A 173 -30.16 -20.42 61.25
N ARG A 174 -30.79 -20.54 62.43
CA ARG A 174 -30.33 -21.18 63.67
C ARG A 174 -29.19 -20.53 64.45
#